data_AF-A0A3L7UBR1-F1
#
_entry.id   AF-A0A3L7UBR1-F1
#
_cell.length_a   1.000
_cell.length_b   1.000
_cell.length_c   1.000
_cell.angle_alpha   90.00
_cell.angle_beta   90.00
_cell.angle_gamma   90.00
#
_symmetry.space_group_name_H-M   'P 1'
#
loop_
_entity.id
_entity.type
_entity.pdbx_description
1 polymer ?
#
loop_
_entity_poly.entity_id
_entity_poly.type
_entity_poly.pdbx_seq_one_letter_code
_entity_poly.pdbx_strand_id
1 'polypeptide(L)'
;MLLSGPFEKFVEASPVTVMMRGIIENLFHPERLDGLFEENAVTQYTRTLPFSTVAEVKGEVVFNVNPSVGASLQERVDSLPVSTRAFYQKLNGVEPEVAAVLVRDSVRQLGPVIRKLGLRTPLLPGYNIRILDGNHFAATEHRILETRGETAAPLPGQALTVLDPDLRLAIAVFPCEDGHAQERSLLDQVLLTVCLGDLWIADRNFCTLGYPRAAVFAFCLALMAWNGMSVIHAALRSVHGEETVEENLSSYYLSLEISQVYHGMLIAIPPKEWEIFGNLTTAQLASQLKQLAGRVSLKKLQKHPRSPKRPQPKRKYSGNGQHVATAKLLARRNQ
;
A
#
# COMPACT_ATOMS: atom_id res chain seq x y z
N MET A 1 35.98 26.65 -10.47
CA MET A 1 35.00 25.59 -10.12
C MET A 1 35.78 24.44 -9.50
N LEU A 2 35.24 23.68 -8.54
CA LEU A 2 35.92 22.51 -7.96
C LEU A 2 36.11 21.35 -8.96
N LEU A 3 35.37 21.38 -10.08
CA LEU A 3 35.42 20.36 -11.12
C LEU A 3 36.51 20.69 -12.16
N SER A 4 37.34 19.70 -12.48
CA SER A 4 38.44 19.79 -13.45
C SER A 4 37.94 19.78 -14.91
N GLY A 5 38.83 20.12 -15.86
CA GLY A 5 38.55 20.18 -17.30
C GLY A 5 37.75 19.00 -17.91
N PRO A 6 37.95 17.72 -17.52
CA PRO A 6 37.13 16.61 -18.03
C PRO A 6 35.62 16.74 -17.80
N PHE A 7 35.18 17.49 -16.78
CA PHE A 7 33.76 17.70 -16.50
C PHE A 7 33.12 18.74 -17.42
N GLU A 8 33.90 19.65 -18.02
CA GLU A 8 33.37 20.81 -18.76
C GLU A 8 32.37 20.40 -19.85
N LYS A 9 32.74 19.41 -20.67
CA LYS A 9 31.87 18.87 -21.73
C LYS A 9 30.54 18.32 -21.21
N PHE A 10 30.53 17.71 -20.02
CA PHE A 10 29.31 17.16 -19.42
C PHE A 10 28.51 18.21 -18.64
N VAL A 11 29.17 19.20 -18.05
CA VAL A 11 28.50 20.34 -17.41
C VAL A 11 27.76 21.17 -18.45
N GLU A 12 28.31 21.32 -19.66
CA GLU A 12 27.64 21.98 -20.78
C GLU A 12 26.50 21.14 -21.36
N ALA A 13 26.72 19.84 -21.58
CA ALA A 13 25.73 18.99 -22.24
C ALA A 13 24.60 18.51 -21.30
N SER A 14 24.91 18.18 -20.05
CA SER A 14 23.97 17.59 -19.08
C SER A 14 24.42 17.83 -17.62
N PRO A 15 24.31 19.06 -17.10
CA PRO A 15 24.76 19.40 -15.75
C PRO A 15 24.00 18.63 -14.66
N VAL A 16 22.74 18.28 -14.90
CA VAL A 16 21.92 17.47 -13.97
C VAL A 16 22.51 16.07 -13.80
N THR A 17 23.08 15.48 -14.85
CA THR A 17 23.75 14.17 -14.75
C THR A 17 25.00 14.26 -13.87
N VAL A 18 25.77 15.34 -13.99
CA VAL A 18 26.93 15.61 -13.13
C VAL A 18 26.51 15.80 -11.68
N MET A 19 25.41 16.54 -11.44
CA MET A 19 24.83 16.70 -10.09
C MET A 19 24.43 15.36 -9.48
N MET A 20 23.67 14.54 -10.22
CA MET A 20 23.20 13.25 -9.73
C MET A 20 24.38 12.30 -9.45
N ARG A 21 25.35 12.21 -10.38
CA ARG A 21 26.53 11.37 -10.16
C ARG A 21 27.34 11.84 -8.97
N GLY A 22 27.55 13.15 -8.81
CA GLY A 22 28.25 13.71 -7.64
C GLY A 22 27.52 13.40 -6.32
N ILE A 23 26.19 13.44 -6.30
CA ILE A 23 25.39 13.02 -5.13
C ILE A 23 25.56 11.53 -4.85
N ILE A 24 25.52 10.67 -5.89
CA ILE A 24 25.72 9.23 -5.74
C ILE A 24 27.13 8.94 -5.19
N GLU A 25 28.19 9.53 -5.75
CA GLU A 25 29.56 9.39 -5.23
C GLU A 25 29.68 9.85 -3.78
N ASN A 26 28.99 10.95 -3.44
CA ASN A 26 28.96 11.43 -2.07
C ASN A 26 28.27 10.43 -1.13
N LEU A 27 27.19 9.77 -1.54
CA LEU A 27 26.43 8.80 -0.75
C LEU A 27 27.08 7.40 -0.69
N PHE A 28 27.73 6.96 -1.76
CA PHE A 28 28.33 5.64 -1.91
C PHE A 28 29.80 5.58 -1.44
N HIS A 29 30.21 6.53 -0.59
CA HIS A 29 31.57 6.57 -0.07
C HIS A 29 31.94 5.24 0.64
N PRO A 30 32.97 4.50 0.18
CA PRO A 30 33.23 3.14 0.63
C PRO A 30 33.37 2.99 2.15
N GLU A 31 34.22 3.82 2.77
CA GLU A 31 34.47 3.75 4.22
C GLU A 31 33.20 3.93 5.06
N ARG A 32 32.25 4.76 4.58
CA ARG A 32 30.99 4.98 5.29
C ARG A 32 30.05 3.80 5.11
N LEU A 33 29.94 3.25 3.90
CA LEU A 33 29.12 2.06 3.66
C LEU A 33 29.63 0.85 4.45
N ASP A 34 30.95 0.66 4.48
CA ASP A 34 31.58 -0.43 5.23
C ASP A 34 31.37 -0.24 6.74
N GLY A 35 31.55 0.98 7.26
CA GLY A 35 31.28 1.28 8.67
C GLY A 35 29.82 1.05 9.08
N LEU A 36 28.86 1.52 8.26
CA LEU A 36 27.43 1.29 8.51
C LEU A 36 27.09 -0.21 8.52
N PHE A 37 27.71 -0.98 7.63
CA PHE A 37 27.54 -2.43 7.61
C PHE A 37 28.12 -3.09 8.86
N GLU A 38 29.35 -2.75 9.25
CA GLU A 38 30.01 -3.33 10.43
C GLU A 38 29.28 -3.02 11.75
N GLU A 39 28.67 -1.84 11.85
CA GLU A 39 27.90 -1.44 13.04
C GLU A 39 26.54 -2.13 13.18
N ASN A 40 25.92 -2.54 12.06
CA ASN A 40 24.51 -2.95 12.03
C ASN A 40 24.28 -4.40 11.58
N ALA A 41 25.23 -5.02 10.87
CA ALA A 41 25.14 -6.42 10.49
C ALA A 41 25.26 -7.32 11.72
N VAL A 42 24.37 -8.30 11.85
CA VAL A 42 24.32 -9.19 13.02
C VAL A 42 24.94 -10.55 12.70
N THR A 43 24.61 -11.08 11.52
CA THR A 43 25.00 -12.42 11.07
C THR A 43 26.10 -12.36 10.01
N GLN A 44 26.17 -11.27 9.26
CA GLN A 44 27.21 -11.08 8.26
C GLN A 44 28.45 -10.38 8.84
N TYR A 45 29.55 -10.44 8.06
CA TYR A 45 30.82 -9.86 8.44
C TYR A 45 31.59 -9.36 7.21
N THR A 46 32.63 -8.57 7.47
CA THR A 46 33.61 -8.16 6.46
C THR A 46 34.91 -8.93 6.65
N ARG A 47 35.40 -9.53 5.56
CA ARG A 47 36.75 -10.13 5.46
C ARG A 47 37.39 -9.62 4.17
N THR A 48 37.39 -10.46 3.14
CA THR A 48 38.02 -10.15 1.85
C THR A 48 37.11 -9.35 0.91
N LEU A 49 35.79 -9.43 1.11
CA LEU A 49 34.79 -8.69 0.32
C LEU A 49 34.17 -7.56 1.16
N PRO A 50 34.56 -6.29 0.92
CA PRO A 50 33.91 -5.12 1.50
C PRO A 50 32.42 -5.06 1.14
N PHE A 51 31.61 -4.47 2.01
CA PHE A 51 30.20 -4.24 1.72
C PHE A 51 30.02 -3.15 0.66
N SER A 52 30.90 -2.15 0.65
CA SER A 52 30.97 -1.11 -0.38
C SER A 52 31.05 -1.68 -1.80
N THR A 53 31.84 -2.75 -2.02
CA THR A 53 31.90 -3.46 -3.32
C THR A 53 30.56 -4.12 -3.68
N VAL A 54 29.85 -4.69 -2.70
CA VAL A 54 28.52 -5.28 -2.92
C VAL A 54 27.50 -4.19 -3.30
N ALA A 55 27.54 -3.05 -2.61
CA ALA A 55 26.70 -1.90 -2.88
C ALA A 55 26.99 -1.27 -4.26
N GLU A 56 28.26 -1.17 -4.65
CA GLU A 56 28.69 -0.66 -5.97
C GLU A 56 28.09 -1.52 -7.10
N VAL A 57 28.34 -2.84 -7.06
CA VAL A 57 27.83 -3.78 -8.08
C VAL A 57 26.30 -3.79 -8.11
N LYS A 58 25.63 -3.73 -6.96
CA LYS A 58 24.17 -3.65 -6.92
C LYS A 58 23.66 -2.31 -7.45
N GLY A 59 24.37 -1.23 -7.16
CA GLY A 59 24.09 0.12 -7.63
C GLY A 59 24.11 0.21 -9.16
N GLU A 60 25.07 -0.42 -9.82
CA GLU A 60 25.12 -0.48 -11.30
C GLU A 60 23.88 -1.10 -11.91
N VAL A 61 23.31 -2.13 -11.27
CA VAL A 61 22.07 -2.76 -11.74
C VAL A 61 20.87 -1.84 -11.50
N VAL A 62 20.80 -1.20 -10.33
CA VAL A 62 19.73 -0.26 -9.98
C VAL A 62 19.73 0.96 -10.90
N PHE A 63 20.91 1.47 -11.25
CA PHE A 63 21.09 2.61 -12.16
C PHE A 63 21.10 2.21 -13.63
N ASN A 64 20.84 0.94 -13.94
CA ASN A 64 20.79 0.40 -15.30
C ASN A 64 22.09 0.64 -16.12
N VAL A 65 23.23 0.67 -15.42
CA VAL A 65 24.58 0.66 -16.01
C VAL A 65 24.88 -0.74 -16.53
N ASN A 66 24.56 -1.75 -15.72
CA ASN A 66 24.71 -3.16 -16.05
C ASN A 66 23.36 -3.87 -15.97
N PRO A 67 23.03 -4.82 -16.88
CA PRO A 67 21.72 -5.47 -16.91
C PRO A 67 21.52 -6.48 -15.77
N SER A 68 22.60 -6.94 -15.13
CA SER A 68 22.53 -7.88 -14.01
C SER A 68 23.80 -7.83 -13.16
N VAL A 69 23.71 -8.37 -11.94
CA VAL A 69 24.88 -8.57 -11.05
C VAL A 69 25.91 -9.46 -11.75
N GLY A 70 25.47 -10.53 -12.43
CA GLY A 70 26.37 -11.43 -13.16
C GLY A 70 27.18 -10.71 -14.25
N ALA A 71 26.55 -9.81 -15.01
CA ALA A 71 27.24 -9.00 -16.03
C ALA A 71 28.31 -8.09 -15.41
N SER A 72 27.96 -7.37 -14.34
CA SER A 72 28.91 -6.52 -13.61
C SER A 72 30.09 -7.33 -13.03
N LEU A 73 29.84 -8.52 -12.48
CA LEU A 73 30.91 -9.39 -11.97
C LEU A 73 31.82 -9.94 -13.08
N GLN A 74 31.31 -10.13 -14.29
CA GLN A 74 32.09 -10.61 -15.42
C GLN A 74 33.12 -9.58 -15.89
N GLU A 75 32.81 -8.29 -15.77
CA GLU A 75 33.74 -7.18 -16.03
C GLU A 75 34.81 -7.05 -14.93
N ARG A 76 34.59 -7.69 -13.77
CA ARG A 76 35.43 -7.57 -12.57
C ARG A 76 36.22 -8.84 -12.24
N VAL A 77 36.23 -9.85 -13.13
CA VAL A 77 36.84 -11.17 -12.88
C VAL A 77 38.28 -11.08 -12.38
N ASP A 78 39.08 -10.18 -12.95
CA ASP A 78 40.51 -10.03 -12.59
C ASP A 78 40.75 -9.18 -11.33
N SER A 79 39.74 -8.42 -10.89
CA SER A 79 39.84 -7.45 -9.79
C SER A 79 39.12 -7.89 -8.51
N LEU A 80 38.16 -8.82 -8.63
CA LEU A 80 37.34 -9.25 -7.50
C LEU A 80 38.16 -10.21 -6.62
N PRO A 81 38.32 -9.91 -5.31
CA PRO A 81 39.21 -10.69 -4.46
C PRO A 81 38.56 -11.99 -3.95
N VAL A 82 37.35 -12.30 -4.40
CA VAL A 82 36.56 -13.48 -4.00
C VAL A 82 35.88 -14.11 -5.21
N SER A 83 35.45 -15.37 -5.07
CA SER A 83 34.64 -16.01 -6.12
C SER A 83 33.27 -15.35 -6.29
N THR A 84 32.68 -15.47 -7.49
CA THR A 84 31.28 -15.10 -7.77
C THR A 84 30.31 -15.71 -6.77
N ARG A 85 30.54 -16.96 -6.35
CA ARG A 85 29.72 -17.64 -5.33
C ARG A 85 29.78 -16.92 -3.99
N ALA A 86 30.97 -16.56 -3.52
CA ALA A 86 31.14 -15.84 -2.26
C ALA A 86 30.50 -14.44 -2.32
N PHE A 87 30.55 -13.76 -3.46
CA PHE A 87 29.85 -12.50 -3.68
C PHE A 87 28.33 -12.66 -3.49
N TYR A 88 27.71 -13.63 -4.19
CA TYR A 88 26.26 -13.87 -4.04
C TYR A 88 25.88 -14.32 -2.63
N GLN A 89 26.72 -15.08 -1.94
CA GLN A 89 26.48 -15.42 -0.53
C GLN A 89 26.44 -14.19 0.37
N LYS A 90 27.33 -13.21 0.17
CA LYS A 90 27.27 -11.95 0.90
C LYS A 90 26.02 -11.16 0.50
N LEU A 91 25.79 -10.93 -0.79
CA LEU A 91 24.62 -10.19 -1.29
C LEU A 91 23.29 -10.76 -0.77
N ASN A 92 23.11 -12.08 -0.80
CA ASN A 92 21.86 -12.73 -0.40
C ASN A 92 21.64 -12.74 1.12
N GLY A 93 22.68 -12.51 1.91
CA GLY A 93 22.57 -12.45 3.36
C GLY A 93 22.57 -11.03 3.92
N VAL A 94 22.52 -9.99 3.08
CA VAL A 94 22.40 -8.60 3.56
C VAL A 94 21.08 -8.47 4.30
N GLU A 95 21.13 -8.18 5.60
CA GLU A 95 19.92 -8.12 6.41
C GLU A 95 19.05 -6.91 6.02
N PRO A 96 17.71 -7.03 6.09
CA PRO A 96 16.79 -5.92 5.85
C PRO A 96 17.12 -4.65 6.64
N GLU A 97 17.59 -4.80 7.88
CA GLU A 97 17.95 -3.67 8.73
C GLU A 97 19.16 -2.89 8.19
N VAL A 98 20.15 -3.56 7.60
CA VAL A 98 21.28 -2.89 6.93
C VAL A 98 20.77 -2.00 5.80
N ALA A 99 19.82 -2.49 4.98
CA ALA A 99 19.21 -1.70 3.93
C ALA A 99 18.42 -0.50 4.50
N ALA A 100 17.70 -0.68 5.61
CA ALA A 100 16.98 0.41 6.27
C ALA A 100 17.93 1.48 6.85
N VAL A 101 19.08 1.08 7.39
CA VAL A 101 20.15 1.98 7.86
C VAL A 101 20.69 2.84 6.72
N LEU A 102 20.93 2.27 5.53
CA LEU A 102 21.42 3.04 4.38
C LEU A 102 20.45 4.16 3.98
N VAL A 103 19.14 3.90 4.01
CA VAL A 103 18.12 4.94 3.74
C VAL A 103 18.21 6.05 4.79
N ARG A 104 18.27 5.70 6.08
CA ARG A 104 18.38 6.69 7.17
C ARG A 104 19.68 7.49 7.10
N ASP A 105 20.81 6.85 6.78
CA ASP A 105 22.07 7.55 6.58
C ASP A 105 22.00 8.52 5.39
N SER A 106 21.37 8.12 4.28
CA SER A 106 21.21 9.03 3.13
C SER A 106 20.50 10.34 3.52
N VAL A 107 19.54 10.27 4.44
CA VAL A 107 18.83 11.45 4.95
C VAL A 107 19.72 12.28 5.88
N ARG A 108 20.59 11.64 6.68
CA ARG A 108 21.60 12.35 7.49
C ARG A 108 22.58 13.12 6.60
N GLN A 109 22.97 12.56 5.45
CA GLN A 109 23.87 13.23 4.50
C GLN A 109 23.15 14.34 3.70
N LEU A 110 21.96 14.05 3.16
CA LEU A 110 21.25 14.95 2.24
C LEU A 110 20.43 16.03 2.95
N GLY A 111 19.90 15.76 4.14
CA GLY A 111 19.06 16.72 4.88
C GLY A 111 19.74 18.07 5.13
N PRO A 112 20.99 18.12 5.62
CA PRO A 112 21.75 19.37 5.75
C PRO A 112 22.01 20.08 4.42
N VAL A 113 22.24 19.33 3.33
CA VAL A 113 22.44 19.88 1.99
C VAL A 113 21.17 20.56 1.50
N ILE A 114 20.02 19.91 1.61
CA ILE A 114 18.71 20.47 1.24
C ILE A 114 18.42 21.72 2.06
N ARG A 115 18.65 21.70 3.37
CA ARG A 115 18.50 22.89 4.23
C ARG A 115 19.35 24.07 3.76
N LYS A 116 20.58 23.82 3.31
CA LYS A 116 21.48 24.85 2.79
C LYS A 116 21.09 25.36 1.41
N LEU A 117 20.50 24.51 0.57
CA LEU A 117 19.97 24.87 -0.75
C LEU A 117 18.61 25.59 -0.66
N GLY A 118 17.92 25.44 0.46
CA GLY A 118 16.64 26.08 0.74
C GLY A 118 15.54 25.05 0.98
N LEU A 119 14.74 25.29 2.02
CA LEU A 119 13.55 24.49 2.30
C LEU A 119 12.35 25.00 1.53
N ARG A 120 11.41 24.10 1.28
CA ARG A 120 10.06 24.47 0.84
C ARG A 120 9.30 25.07 2.03
N THR A 121 8.22 25.78 1.74
CA THR A 121 7.27 26.19 2.78
C THR A 121 6.75 24.93 3.49
N PRO A 122 6.87 24.84 4.83
CA PRO A 122 6.34 23.71 5.58
C PRO A 122 4.86 23.50 5.30
N LEU A 123 4.45 22.24 5.12
CA LEU A 123 3.04 21.90 4.88
C LEU A 123 2.12 22.30 6.05
N LEU A 124 2.60 22.14 7.28
CA LEU A 124 1.90 22.58 8.49
C LEU A 124 2.90 23.12 9.52
N PRO A 125 2.96 24.45 9.74
CA PRO A 125 3.84 25.03 10.75
C PRO A 125 3.61 24.43 12.14
N GLY A 126 4.71 24.10 12.84
CA GLY A 126 4.68 23.52 14.19
C GLY A 126 4.56 21.99 14.25
N TYR A 127 4.41 21.32 13.10
CA TYR A 127 4.38 19.86 13.03
C TYR A 127 5.42 19.32 12.05
N ASN A 128 5.96 18.15 12.37
CA ASN A 128 6.76 17.38 11.42
C ASN A 128 5.83 16.45 10.64
N ILE A 129 5.59 16.74 9.36
CA ILE A 129 4.73 15.87 8.55
C ILE A 129 5.48 14.58 8.17
N ARG A 130 4.80 13.44 8.32
CA ARG A 130 5.28 12.10 7.95
C ARG A 130 4.23 11.43 7.08
N ILE A 131 4.57 11.04 5.86
CA ILE A 131 3.66 10.33 4.97
C ILE A 131 4.08 8.86 4.93
N LEU A 132 3.22 7.96 5.37
CA LEU A 132 3.44 6.51 5.37
C LEU A 132 2.71 5.88 4.18
N ASP A 133 3.44 5.07 3.41
CA ASP A 133 2.86 4.30 2.31
C ASP A 133 3.50 2.92 2.18
N GLY A 134 2.72 1.96 1.69
CA GLY A 134 3.16 0.59 1.42
C GLY A 134 3.61 0.42 -0.03
N ASN A 135 4.70 -0.31 -0.23
CA ASN A 135 5.20 -0.61 -1.56
C ASN A 135 5.61 -2.08 -1.68
N HIS A 136 4.92 -2.81 -2.55
CA HIS A 136 5.31 -4.16 -2.93
C HIS A 136 6.44 -4.11 -3.95
N PHE A 137 7.47 -4.92 -3.75
CA PHE A 137 8.57 -5.00 -4.71
C PHE A 137 8.10 -5.66 -6.00
N ALA A 138 8.65 -5.21 -7.13
CA ALA A 138 8.30 -5.76 -8.43
C ALA A 138 8.56 -7.27 -8.45
N ALA A 139 7.59 -8.04 -8.99
CA ALA A 139 7.72 -9.48 -9.09
C ALA A 139 8.97 -9.87 -9.91
N THR A 140 9.66 -10.92 -9.51
CA THR A 140 10.86 -11.37 -10.23
C THR A 140 10.46 -12.23 -11.43
N GLU A 141 10.95 -11.88 -12.62
CA GLU A 141 10.70 -12.64 -13.85
C GLU A 141 11.43 -13.99 -13.87
N HIS A 142 12.59 -14.07 -13.21
CA HIS A 142 13.40 -15.29 -13.13
C HIS A 142 12.98 -16.17 -11.95
N ARG A 143 12.48 -17.37 -12.25
CA ARG A 143 12.10 -18.38 -11.26
C ARG A 143 13.31 -19.18 -10.78
N ILE A 144 13.55 -19.15 -9.47
CA ILE A 144 14.42 -20.13 -8.80
C ILE A 144 13.76 -21.51 -8.80
N LEU A 145 14.54 -22.58 -8.61
CA LEU A 145 14.11 -23.97 -8.78
C LEU A 145 12.79 -24.28 -8.04
N GLU A 146 12.70 -23.82 -6.81
CA GLU A 146 11.58 -23.99 -5.88
C GLU A 146 10.29 -23.35 -6.40
N THR A 147 10.39 -22.29 -7.20
CA THR A 147 9.25 -21.52 -7.73
C THR A 147 8.84 -21.91 -9.15
N ARG A 148 9.52 -22.90 -9.77
CA ARG A 148 9.26 -23.34 -11.16
C ARG A 148 7.98 -24.16 -11.31
N GLY A 149 7.51 -24.80 -10.24
CA GLY A 149 6.24 -25.53 -10.21
C GLY A 149 5.02 -24.63 -10.11
N GLU A 150 5.21 -23.35 -9.76
CA GLU A 150 4.13 -22.40 -9.52
C GLU A 150 3.83 -21.55 -10.75
N THR A 151 2.53 -21.33 -11.01
CA THR A 151 2.09 -20.44 -12.10
C THR A 151 2.08 -18.98 -11.68
N ALA A 152 1.91 -18.70 -10.39
CA ALA A 152 1.97 -17.35 -9.82
C ALA A 152 3.41 -16.81 -9.84
N ALA A 153 3.59 -15.52 -10.09
CA ALA A 153 4.90 -14.89 -9.99
C ALA A 153 5.28 -14.74 -8.50
N PRO A 154 6.51 -15.11 -8.09
CA PRO A 154 6.93 -14.95 -6.70
C PRO A 154 7.03 -13.47 -6.35
N LEU A 155 6.44 -13.10 -5.20
CA LEU A 155 6.54 -11.76 -4.64
C LEU A 155 7.80 -11.72 -3.76
N PRO A 156 8.79 -10.87 -4.08
CA PRO A 156 10.08 -10.90 -3.38
C PRO A 156 10.07 -10.15 -2.03
N GLY A 157 8.94 -9.54 -1.66
CA GLY A 157 8.77 -8.80 -0.42
C GLY A 157 8.01 -7.50 -0.63
N GLN A 158 7.94 -6.71 0.44
CA GLN A 158 7.32 -5.39 0.48
C GLN A 158 8.05 -4.51 1.49
N ALA A 159 7.70 -3.22 1.54
CA ALA A 159 8.15 -2.34 2.59
C ALA A 159 7.12 -1.24 2.90
N LEU A 160 7.12 -0.77 4.14
CA LEU A 160 6.55 0.55 4.45
C LEU A 160 7.62 1.62 4.31
N THR A 161 7.32 2.72 3.63
CA THR A 161 8.24 3.85 3.47
C THR A 161 7.63 5.10 4.10
N VAL A 162 8.48 5.87 4.79
CA VAL A 162 8.09 7.15 5.39
C VAL A 162 8.74 8.29 4.62
N LEU A 163 7.92 9.20 4.09
CA LEU A 163 8.34 10.39 3.39
C LEU A 163 8.23 11.62 4.31
N ASP A 164 9.30 12.40 4.38
CA ASP A 164 9.26 13.78 4.86
C ASP A 164 8.97 14.69 3.65
N PRO A 165 7.80 15.32 3.55
CA PRO A 165 7.42 16.09 2.38
C PRO A 165 8.05 17.49 2.33
N ASP A 166 8.56 18.01 3.45
CA ASP A 166 9.24 19.31 3.50
C ASP A 166 10.67 19.17 2.95
N LEU A 167 11.34 18.06 3.30
CA LEU A 167 12.64 17.68 2.72
C LEU A 167 12.51 16.96 1.37
N ARG A 168 11.35 16.40 1.06
CA ARG A 168 11.12 15.50 -0.10
C ARG A 168 12.07 14.29 -0.10
N LEU A 169 12.33 13.73 1.08
CA LEU A 169 13.18 12.55 1.27
C LEU A 169 12.37 11.40 1.87
N ALA A 170 12.61 10.18 1.38
CA ALA A 170 12.22 8.98 2.11
C ALA A 170 13.14 8.84 3.33
N ILE A 171 12.60 9.10 4.52
CA ILE A 171 13.38 9.21 5.76
C ILE A 171 13.53 7.89 6.52
N ALA A 172 12.65 6.93 6.26
CA ALA A 172 12.71 5.59 6.84
C ALA A 172 12.05 4.59 5.90
N VAL A 173 12.49 3.34 6.01
CA VAL A 173 11.88 2.19 5.36
C VAL A 173 11.84 1.04 6.36
N PHE A 174 10.77 0.25 6.33
CA PHE A 174 10.56 -0.94 7.12
C PHE A 174 10.36 -2.11 6.16
N PRO A 175 11.44 -2.81 5.77
CA PRO A 175 11.35 -3.89 4.79
C PRO A 175 10.78 -5.18 5.39
N CYS A 176 10.08 -5.95 4.58
CA CYS A 176 9.55 -7.27 4.93
C CYS A 176 9.73 -8.22 3.75
N GLU A 177 10.44 -9.31 3.98
CA GLU A 177 10.71 -10.32 2.95
C GLU A 177 9.45 -11.14 2.61
N ASP A 178 8.47 -11.22 3.51
CA ASP A 178 7.19 -11.87 3.23
C ASP A 178 6.30 -10.93 2.38
N GLY A 179 6.31 -11.17 1.07
CA GLY A 179 5.48 -10.45 0.11
C GLY A 179 3.98 -10.70 0.24
N HIS A 180 3.54 -11.66 1.06
CA HIS A 180 2.13 -11.90 1.38
C HIS A 180 1.70 -11.33 2.73
N ALA A 181 2.65 -10.89 3.57
CA ALA A 181 2.31 -10.25 4.82
C ALA A 181 1.37 -9.06 4.56
N GLN A 182 0.46 -8.79 5.49
CA GLN A 182 -0.32 -7.57 5.39
C GLN A 182 0.59 -6.40 5.80
N GLU A 183 0.63 -5.32 5.02
CA GLU A 183 1.42 -4.11 5.30
C GLU A 183 1.29 -3.62 6.76
N ARG A 184 0.10 -3.80 7.34
CA ARG A 184 -0.20 -3.45 8.74
C ARG A 184 0.60 -4.23 9.79
N SER A 185 1.17 -5.39 9.44
CA SER A 185 2.02 -6.17 10.35
C SER A 185 3.29 -5.41 10.74
N LEU A 186 3.69 -4.41 9.93
CA LEU A 186 4.86 -3.58 10.16
C LEU A 186 4.55 -2.33 10.99
N LEU A 187 3.28 -2.04 11.31
CA LEU A 187 2.89 -0.84 12.05
C LEU A 187 3.51 -0.77 13.44
N ASP A 188 3.70 -1.90 14.12
CA ASP A 188 4.35 -1.91 15.44
C ASP A 188 5.77 -1.34 15.37
N GLN A 189 6.50 -1.61 14.28
CA GLN A 189 7.84 -1.05 14.05
C GLN A 189 7.79 0.44 13.74
N VAL A 190 6.78 0.87 12.95
CA VAL A 190 6.56 2.29 12.64
C VAL A 190 6.25 3.08 13.90
N LEU A 191 5.39 2.55 14.78
CA LEU A 191 4.96 3.21 16.02
C LEU A 191 6.14 3.53 16.95
N LEU A 192 7.21 2.71 16.95
CA LEU A 192 8.43 2.96 17.73
C LEU A 192 9.20 4.21 17.25
N THR A 193 8.94 4.68 16.03
CA THR A 193 9.61 5.85 15.45
C THR A 193 8.82 7.16 15.57
N VAL A 194 7.59 7.09 16.09
CA VAL A 194 6.70 8.26 16.22
C VAL A 194 7.21 9.16 17.34
N CYS A 195 7.47 10.44 17.01
CA CYS A 195 7.86 11.44 17.98
C CYS A 195 6.71 12.41 18.32
N LEU A 196 6.77 13.04 19.49
CA LEU A 196 5.90 14.16 19.83
C LEU A 196 6.10 15.30 18.80
N GLY A 197 4.99 15.84 18.29
CA GLY A 197 5.02 16.88 17.25
C GLY A 197 5.02 16.34 15.82
N ASP A 198 5.05 15.02 15.63
CA ASP A 198 4.82 14.44 14.31
C ASP A 198 3.32 14.41 13.97
N LEU A 199 3.00 14.71 12.72
CA LEU A 199 1.69 14.46 12.13
C LEU A 199 1.85 13.43 11.02
N TRP A 200 1.27 12.25 11.24
CA TRP A 200 1.33 11.13 10.31
C TRP A 200 0.11 11.13 9.38
N ILE A 201 0.39 11.05 8.08
CA ILE A 201 -0.60 10.94 7.00
C ILE A 201 -0.42 9.58 6.37
N ALA A 202 -1.50 8.81 6.28
CA ALA A 202 -1.53 7.50 5.65
C ALA A 202 -2.91 7.25 5.06
N ASP A 203 -3.03 6.28 4.15
CA ASP A 203 -4.30 5.95 3.56
C ASP A 203 -5.24 5.19 4.53
N ARG A 204 -6.44 4.84 4.04
CA ARG A 204 -7.42 4.11 4.85
C ARG A 204 -6.98 2.71 5.28
N ASN A 205 -5.97 2.12 4.64
CA ASN A 205 -5.41 0.82 5.03
C ASN A 205 -4.76 0.93 6.42
N PHE A 206 -4.16 2.08 6.71
CA PHE A 206 -3.50 2.38 7.99
C PHE A 206 -4.41 3.06 9.01
N CYS A 207 -5.64 3.43 8.61
CA CYS A 207 -6.76 3.72 9.52
C CYS A 207 -7.24 2.43 10.21
N THR A 208 -6.35 1.79 10.97
CA THR A 208 -6.77 0.81 11.95
C THR A 208 -7.53 1.60 13.02
N LEU A 209 -8.82 1.34 13.18
CA LEU A 209 -9.48 1.63 14.46
C LEU A 209 -8.62 0.89 15.48
N GLY A 210 -7.72 1.61 16.15
CA GLY A 210 -6.39 1.13 16.58
C GLY A 210 -6.31 0.01 17.62
N TYR A 211 -7.32 -0.84 17.72
CA TYR A 211 -7.42 -1.93 18.67
C TYR A 211 -8.19 -3.09 18.03
N PRO A 212 -7.61 -4.30 17.88
CA PRO A 212 -8.32 -5.48 17.36
C PRO A 212 -9.67 -5.74 18.02
N ARG A 213 -9.78 -5.45 19.33
CA ARG A 213 -11.05 -5.54 20.09
C ARG A 213 -12.12 -4.56 19.59
N ALA A 214 -11.75 -3.33 19.21
CA ALA A 214 -12.68 -2.34 18.68
C ALA A 214 -13.18 -2.72 17.27
N ALA A 215 -12.30 -3.29 16.44
CA ALA A 215 -12.68 -3.80 15.12
C ALA A 215 -13.64 -5.00 15.23
N VAL A 216 -13.34 -5.96 16.12
CA VAL A 216 -14.24 -7.08 16.41
C VAL A 216 -15.58 -6.57 16.96
N PHE A 217 -15.56 -5.60 17.87
CA PHE A 217 -16.78 -5.00 18.41
C PHE A 217 -17.61 -4.31 17.32
N ALA A 218 -16.99 -3.52 16.44
CA ALA A 218 -17.68 -2.89 15.32
C ALA A 218 -18.30 -3.93 14.37
N PHE A 219 -17.61 -5.04 14.11
CA PHE A 219 -18.16 -6.16 13.35
C PHE A 219 -19.36 -6.80 14.07
N CYS A 220 -19.27 -7.03 15.38
CA CYS A 220 -20.39 -7.53 16.19
C CYS A 220 -21.59 -6.57 16.16
N LEU A 221 -21.37 -5.25 16.23
CA LEU A 221 -22.44 -4.25 16.07
C LEU A 221 -23.09 -4.32 14.67
N ALA A 222 -22.30 -4.55 13.62
CA ALA A 222 -22.84 -4.76 12.28
C ALA A 222 -23.69 -6.05 12.20
N LEU A 223 -23.27 -7.14 12.87
CA LEU A 223 -24.08 -8.35 13.00
C LEU A 223 -25.36 -8.10 13.81
N MET A 224 -25.32 -7.28 14.87
CA MET A 224 -26.52 -6.88 15.60
C MET A 224 -27.49 -6.10 14.69
N ALA A 225 -26.99 -5.19 13.86
CA ALA A 225 -27.82 -4.48 12.88
C ALA A 225 -28.42 -5.45 11.83
N TRP A 226 -27.66 -6.44 11.37
CA TRP A 226 -28.16 -7.51 10.48
C TRP A 226 -29.30 -8.32 11.13
N ASN A 227 -29.19 -8.62 12.42
CA ASN A 227 -30.28 -9.26 13.16
C ASN A 227 -31.53 -8.37 13.19
N GLY A 228 -31.36 -7.05 13.33
CA GLY A 228 -32.46 -6.07 13.19
C GLY A 228 -33.11 -6.10 11.81
N MET A 229 -32.31 -6.19 10.73
CA MET A 229 -32.82 -6.38 9.37
C MET A 229 -33.66 -7.66 9.23
N SER A 230 -33.27 -8.75 9.89
CA SER A 230 -34.06 -9.98 9.90
C SER A 230 -35.46 -9.79 10.51
N VAL A 231 -35.58 -8.94 11.53
CA VAL A 231 -36.87 -8.55 12.12
C VAL A 231 -37.70 -7.70 11.16
N ILE A 232 -37.08 -6.77 10.43
CA ILE A 232 -37.76 -5.99 9.39
C ILE A 232 -38.34 -6.92 8.31
N HIS A 233 -37.53 -7.89 7.84
CA HIS A 233 -37.99 -8.91 6.90
C HIS A 233 -39.17 -9.72 7.47
N ALA A 234 -39.13 -10.13 8.75
CA ALA A 234 -40.24 -10.84 9.38
C ALA A 234 -41.52 -9.98 9.47
N ALA A 235 -41.39 -8.69 9.82
CA ALA A 235 -42.52 -7.76 9.86
C ALA A 235 -43.15 -7.57 8.47
N LEU A 236 -42.34 -7.39 7.44
CA LEU A 236 -42.81 -7.28 6.05
C LEU A 236 -43.51 -8.56 5.58
N ARG A 237 -42.93 -9.74 5.85
CA ARG A 237 -43.55 -11.04 5.52
C ARG A 237 -44.91 -11.21 6.19
N SER A 238 -45.06 -10.75 7.44
CA SER A 238 -46.32 -10.85 8.19
C SER A 238 -47.48 -10.00 7.65
N VAL A 239 -47.20 -9.03 6.76
CA VAL A 239 -48.20 -8.13 6.18
C VAL A 239 -48.36 -8.35 4.68
N HIS A 240 -47.26 -8.52 3.97
CA HIS A 240 -47.24 -8.60 2.49
C HIS A 240 -47.14 -10.04 1.96
N GLY A 241 -47.02 -11.04 2.85
CA GLY A 241 -46.87 -12.44 2.49
C GLY A 241 -45.41 -12.86 2.32
N GLU A 242 -45.11 -14.12 2.66
CA GLU A 242 -43.75 -14.67 2.65
C GLU A 242 -43.15 -14.72 1.23
N GLU A 243 -43.87 -15.35 0.30
CA GLU A 243 -43.46 -15.50 -1.11
C GLU A 243 -43.16 -14.14 -1.76
N THR A 244 -44.04 -13.15 -1.55
CA THR A 244 -43.87 -11.82 -2.14
C THR A 244 -42.60 -11.12 -1.64
N VAL A 245 -42.26 -11.26 -0.37
CA VAL A 245 -41.07 -10.62 0.21
C VAL A 245 -39.79 -11.35 -0.21
N GLU A 246 -39.76 -12.69 -0.13
CA GLU A 246 -38.57 -13.47 -0.48
C GLU A 246 -38.19 -13.30 -1.97
N GLU A 247 -39.19 -13.32 -2.86
CA GLU A 247 -38.95 -13.20 -4.29
C GLU A 247 -38.64 -11.77 -4.70
N ASN A 248 -39.42 -10.80 -4.23
CA ASN A 248 -39.41 -9.45 -4.79
C ASN A 248 -38.62 -8.44 -3.98
N LEU A 249 -38.37 -8.61 -2.67
CA LEU A 249 -37.70 -7.59 -1.87
C LEU A 249 -36.18 -7.56 -2.12
N SER A 250 -35.65 -6.42 -2.53
CA SER A 250 -34.20 -6.21 -2.67
C SER A 250 -33.59 -5.73 -1.37
N SER A 251 -32.75 -6.56 -0.74
CA SER A 251 -31.97 -6.17 0.44
C SER A 251 -31.08 -4.94 0.19
N TYR A 252 -30.62 -4.76 -1.06
CA TYR A 252 -29.88 -3.57 -1.47
C TYR A 252 -30.75 -2.31 -1.41
N TYR A 253 -31.94 -2.32 -2.02
CA TYR A 253 -32.79 -1.13 -2.02
C TYR A 253 -33.36 -0.81 -0.63
N LEU A 254 -33.64 -1.83 0.18
CA LEU A 254 -34.04 -1.64 1.56
C LEU A 254 -32.94 -0.97 2.40
N SER A 255 -31.69 -1.47 2.31
CA SER A 255 -30.57 -0.84 3.02
C SER A 255 -30.24 0.55 2.50
N LEU A 256 -30.40 0.79 1.18
CA LEU A 256 -30.21 2.11 0.58
C LEU A 256 -31.26 3.12 1.07
N GLU A 257 -32.54 2.75 1.14
CA GLU A 257 -33.60 3.61 1.67
C GLU A 257 -33.32 4.00 3.12
N ILE A 258 -32.95 3.02 3.96
CA ILE A 258 -32.57 3.28 5.36
C ILE A 258 -31.41 4.27 5.42
N SER A 259 -30.32 4.01 4.69
CA SER A 259 -29.13 4.87 4.69
C SER A 259 -29.43 6.33 4.26
N GLN A 260 -30.28 6.51 3.25
CA GLN A 260 -30.63 7.83 2.73
C GLN A 260 -31.50 8.65 3.68
N VAL A 261 -32.40 8.01 4.43
CA VAL A 261 -33.37 8.70 5.30
C VAL A 261 -32.87 8.83 6.74
N TYR A 262 -32.07 7.86 7.22
CA TYR A 262 -31.70 7.73 8.64
C TYR A 262 -31.04 9.00 9.21
N HIS A 263 -30.11 9.62 8.48
CA HIS A 263 -29.44 10.82 8.98
C HIS A 263 -30.39 12.02 9.12
N GLY A 264 -31.26 12.26 8.13
CA GLY A 264 -32.26 13.33 8.21
C GLY A 264 -33.26 13.10 9.34
N MET A 265 -33.63 11.83 9.57
CA MET A 265 -34.50 11.44 10.67
C MET A 265 -33.88 11.72 12.05
N LEU A 266 -32.58 11.44 12.23
CA LEU A 266 -31.86 11.76 13.48
C LEU A 266 -31.73 13.28 13.73
N ILE A 267 -31.69 14.09 12.68
CA ILE A 267 -31.71 15.56 12.81
C ILE A 267 -33.10 16.06 13.23
N ALA A 268 -34.16 15.49 12.63
CA ALA A 268 -35.52 15.97 12.80
C ALA A 268 -36.19 15.51 14.11
N ILE A 269 -35.81 14.35 14.66
CA ILE A 269 -36.46 13.73 15.82
C ILE A 269 -35.49 13.71 17.02
N PRO A 270 -35.77 14.45 18.10
CA PRO A 270 -34.91 14.48 19.28
C PRO A 270 -34.69 13.09 19.92
N PRO A 271 -33.53 12.82 20.54
CA PRO A 271 -33.22 11.53 21.17
C PRO A 271 -34.29 11.01 22.14
N LYS A 272 -34.92 11.89 22.91
CA LYS A 272 -35.94 11.55 23.91
C LYS A 272 -37.17 10.86 23.33
N GLU A 273 -37.54 11.20 22.08
CA GLU A 273 -38.70 10.59 21.42
C GLU A 273 -38.45 9.12 21.05
N TRP A 274 -37.18 8.71 20.92
CA TRP A 274 -36.80 7.33 20.59
C TRP A 274 -36.82 6.38 21.79
N GLU A 275 -36.79 6.90 23.02
CA GLU A 275 -36.76 6.10 24.26
C GLU A 275 -37.98 5.17 24.38
N ILE A 276 -39.11 5.54 23.76
CA ILE A 276 -40.31 4.71 23.74
C ILE A 276 -40.03 3.30 23.23
N PHE A 277 -39.17 3.14 22.20
CA PHE A 277 -38.85 1.84 21.60
C PHE A 277 -37.99 0.97 22.53
N GLY A 278 -37.18 1.57 23.40
CA GLY A 278 -36.37 0.84 24.39
C GLY A 278 -37.19 0.19 25.50
N ASN A 279 -38.41 0.69 25.74
CA ASN A 279 -39.30 0.24 26.82
C ASN A 279 -40.45 -0.65 26.33
N LEU A 280 -40.56 -0.92 25.02
CA LEU A 280 -41.62 -1.79 24.50
C LEU A 280 -41.39 -3.24 24.89
N THR A 281 -42.45 -3.93 25.32
CA THR A 281 -42.44 -5.39 25.41
C THR A 281 -42.34 -6.03 24.03
N THR A 282 -41.92 -7.29 23.95
CA THR A 282 -41.83 -8.04 22.67
C THR A 282 -43.13 -7.98 21.86
N ALA A 283 -44.29 -8.12 22.52
CA ALA A 283 -45.59 -8.07 21.85
C ALA A 283 -45.91 -6.66 21.31
N GLN A 284 -45.61 -5.61 22.07
CA GLN A 284 -45.82 -4.23 21.65
C GLN A 284 -44.88 -3.86 20.49
N LEU A 285 -43.60 -4.23 20.57
CA LEU A 285 -42.64 -3.99 19.50
C LEU A 285 -43.04 -4.72 18.22
N ALA A 286 -43.43 -5.99 18.30
CA ALA A 286 -43.91 -6.75 17.13
C ALA A 286 -45.16 -6.12 16.50
N SER A 287 -46.13 -5.70 17.32
CA SER A 287 -47.33 -5.00 16.85
C SER A 287 -46.98 -3.68 16.15
N GLN A 288 -46.11 -2.88 16.75
CA GLN A 288 -45.66 -1.60 16.20
C GLN A 288 -44.94 -1.79 14.86
N LEU A 289 -43.99 -2.73 14.79
CA LEU A 289 -43.27 -3.05 13.55
C LEU A 289 -44.20 -3.58 12.46
N LYS A 290 -45.21 -4.39 12.81
CA LYS A 290 -46.23 -4.87 11.86
C LYS A 290 -47.08 -3.72 11.31
N GLN A 291 -47.49 -2.77 12.17
CA GLN A 291 -48.22 -1.58 11.71
C GLN A 291 -47.37 -0.71 10.77
N LEU A 292 -46.09 -0.52 11.09
CA LEU A 292 -45.15 0.21 10.22
C LEU A 292 -44.94 -0.52 8.89
N ALA A 293 -44.74 -1.84 8.93
CA ALA A 293 -44.60 -2.67 7.74
C ALA A 293 -45.79 -2.56 6.79
N GLY A 294 -47.02 -2.43 7.30
CA GLY A 294 -48.22 -2.21 6.48
C GLY A 294 -48.27 -0.87 5.75
N ARG A 295 -47.44 0.11 6.15
CA ARG A 295 -47.29 1.38 5.45
C ARG A 295 -46.17 1.38 4.41
N VAL A 296 -45.36 0.32 4.34
CA VAL A 296 -44.25 0.21 3.40
C VAL A 296 -44.76 -0.06 1.99
N SER A 297 -44.28 0.70 1.02
CA SER A 297 -44.59 0.49 -0.39
C SER A 297 -43.53 -0.39 -1.05
N LEU A 298 -43.82 -1.69 -1.20
CA LEU A 298 -42.87 -2.65 -1.77
C LEU A 298 -42.42 -2.32 -3.20
N LYS A 299 -43.22 -1.57 -3.98
CA LYS A 299 -42.87 -1.17 -5.37
C LYS A 299 -41.52 -0.45 -5.47
N LYS A 300 -41.14 0.32 -4.45
CA LYS A 300 -39.87 1.08 -4.43
C LYS A 300 -38.66 0.23 -4.03
N LEU A 301 -38.91 -0.98 -3.52
CA LEU A 301 -37.89 -1.86 -2.95
C LEU A 301 -37.72 -3.16 -3.73
N GLN A 302 -38.27 -3.23 -4.95
CA GLN A 302 -38.27 -4.46 -5.72
C GLN A 302 -36.92 -4.81 -6.31
N LYS A 303 -36.61 -6.11 -6.38
CA LYS A 303 -35.56 -6.62 -7.25
C LYS A 303 -35.94 -6.33 -8.70
N HIS A 304 -34.97 -5.91 -9.50
CA HIS A 304 -35.13 -5.87 -10.94
C HIS A 304 -34.46 -7.12 -11.53
N PRO A 305 -35.23 -8.18 -11.86
CA PRO A 305 -34.67 -9.39 -12.42
C PRO A 305 -33.99 -9.04 -13.74
N ARG A 306 -32.67 -9.23 -13.76
CA ARG A 306 -31.86 -9.00 -14.95
C ARG A 306 -32.04 -10.19 -15.88
N SER A 307 -32.31 -9.94 -17.16
CA SER A 307 -32.32 -11.01 -18.17
C SER A 307 -30.99 -11.78 -18.14
N PRO A 308 -30.99 -13.08 -18.49
CA PRO A 308 -29.77 -13.88 -18.55
C PRO A 308 -28.67 -13.12 -19.28
N LYS A 309 -27.50 -13.03 -18.65
CA LYS A 309 -26.37 -12.30 -19.22
C LYS A 309 -26.05 -12.95 -20.56
N ARG A 310 -26.10 -12.19 -21.65
CA ARG A 310 -25.77 -12.71 -22.99
C ARG A 310 -24.40 -13.40 -22.92
N PRO A 311 -24.26 -14.62 -23.47
CA PRO A 311 -23.00 -15.34 -23.46
C PRO A 311 -21.93 -14.44 -24.09
N GLN A 312 -20.86 -14.20 -23.35
CA GLN A 312 -19.78 -13.38 -23.87
C GLN A 312 -19.02 -14.18 -24.94
N PRO A 313 -18.69 -13.57 -26.08
CA PRO A 313 -17.81 -14.21 -27.05
C PRO A 313 -16.45 -14.51 -26.40
N LYS A 314 -15.80 -15.60 -26.81
CA LYS A 314 -14.47 -15.97 -26.30
C LYS A 314 -13.51 -14.80 -26.50
N ARG A 315 -12.94 -14.30 -25.40
CA ARG A 315 -11.95 -13.22 -25.42
C ARG A 315 -10.66 -13.78 -26.03
N LYS A 316 -10.10 -13.09 -27.03
CA LYS A 316 -8.74 -13.37 -27.50
C LYS A 316 -7.76 -12.70 -26.56
N TYR A 317 -6.79 -13.46 -26.06
CA TYR A 317 -5.68 -12.94 -25.26
C TYR A 317 -4.79 -12.05 -26.15
N SER A 318 -4.53 -10.81 -25.71
CA SER A 318 -3.73 -9.83 -26.46
C SER A 318 -2.23 -9.88 -26.14
N GLY A 319 -1.76 -10.85 -25.34
CA GLY A 319 -0.38 -10.86 -24.84
C GLY A 319 -0.21 -10.01 -23.57
N ASN A 320 0.87 -10.25 -22.83
CA ASN A 320 1.24 -9.45 -21.66
C ASN A 320 1.62 -8.02 -22.11
N GLY A 321 0.93 -7.00 -21.57
CA GLY A 321 1.31 -5.59 -21.72
C GLY A 321 0.73 -4.85 -22.93
N GLN A 322 -0.02 -5.49 -23.83
CA GLN A 322 -0.69 -4.76 -24.93
C GLN A 322 -2.00 -4.12 -24.46
N HIS A 323 -1.93 -2.87 -24.01
CA HIS A 323 -3.12 -2.03 -23.82
C HIS A 323 -3.70 -1.63 -25.18
N VAL A 324 -4.99 -1.89 -25.39
CA VAL A 324 -5.70 -1.46 -26.60
C VAL A 324 -6.55 -0.23 -26.29
N ALA A 325 -6.37 0.83 -27.08
CA ALA A 325 -7.16 2.05 -26.92
C ALA A 325 -8.60 1.83 -27.41
N THR A 326 -9.57 1.94 -26.49
CA THR A 326 -11.01 1.77 -26.76
C THR A 326 -11.48 2.62 -27.94
N ALA A 327 -11.02 3.87 -28.04
CA ALA A 327 -11.37 4.77 -29.14
C ALA A 327 -10.93 4.23 -30.51
N LYS A 328 -9.73 3.63 -30.61
CA LYS A 328 -9.22 3.06 -31.87
C LYS A 328 -9.96 1.78 -32.27
N LEU A 329 -10.41 0.98 -31.30
CA LEU A 329 -11.22 -0.21 -31.57
C LEU A 329 -12.63 0.15 -32.07
N LEU A 330 -13.23 1.21 -31.51
CA LEU A 330 -14.55 1.67 -31.95
C LEU A 330 -14.49 2.33 -33.34
N ALA A 331 -13.43 3.06 -33.68
CA ALA A 331 -13.27 3.67 -35.00
C ALA A 331 -13.19 2.63 -36.14
N ARG A 332 -12.60 1.46 -35.88
CA ARG A 332 -12.54 0.34 -36.84
C ARG A 332 -13.88 -0.39 -37.05
N ARG A 333 -14.90 -0.07 -36.26
CA ARG A 333 -16.22 -0.72 -36.33
C ARG A 333 -17.13 -0.10 -37.40
N ASN A 334 -16.76 1.07 -37.93
CA ASN A 334 -17.51 1.85 -38.92
C ASN A 334 -16.83 1.89 -40.30
N GLN A 335 -15.83 1.02 -40.55
CA GLN A 335 -15.24 0.76 -41.86
C GLN A 335 -15.74 -0.58 -42.38
#